data_AF-A0A699J8Z5-F1
#
_entry.id   AF-A0A699J8Z5-F1
#
_cell.length_a   1.000
_cell.length_b   1.000
_cell.length_c   1.000
_cell.angle_alpha   90.00
_cell.angle_beta   90.00
_cell.angle_gamma   90.00
#
_symmetry.space_group_name_H-M   'P 1'
#
loop_
_entity.id
_entity.type
_entity.pdbx_description
1 polymer ?
#
loop_
_entity_poly.entity_id
_entity_poly.type
_entity_poly.pdbx_seq_one_letter_code
_entity_poly.pdbx_strand_id
1 'polypeptide(L)'
;MVSLLNFIVNIRIFLIKTLWQRFLSSLPLDFDSVLWDYLDDVLTSFGFGGKCHSWISGCLNSAKGSVLINGSPTPEFQFHKGLKQVDPLSPFLFILVMKCLHLSFQRVMKASLFKGISSNNSLTISHLFYADDAVFVGKWNISNINTIMHVLKCFFLAFGLKINIHKSKLMGIGVCKEDVTDVASIISCVTFSSLFNYLGVKVRAAMYRINSWNEVIDKISSRLSKWKLKTLSIGGRLTLIKLVLTATPLYHMSLYKAPIGFLNHMESIRRDLFKGIDSSEKKIAWVGWEIFLSSKKNGGLGASSFYAINRGILFKWIWRKSIRGVRRVTDNHSSLKRASPWTDLVRDFIYFNHKEPSKYFNLKVFTRLSDFCDHIFITKIKVSVIMKNRESMKDMMSKFDKLTKFEGQDFRRWQKKMHFLLTTLKVVYVLSTPSLVWSENETLETTRKRMKWENDDYMCRGHILNGMSDSLFDIYQNAKSAKALWESLESKYMAEDASATKFLVSNFMNYKMVDTRPVMEQYHEMLRILG
;
A
#
# COMPACT_ATOMS: atom_id res chain seq x y z
N MET A 1 6.98 16.93 10.92
CA MET A 1 6.03 16.57 11.99
C MET A 1 6.76 16.16 13.26
N VAL A 2 7.44 15.00 13.34
CA VAL A 2 8.17 14.62 14.58
C VAL A 2 9.30 15.60 14.92
N SER A 3 10.04 16.10 13.93
CA SER A 3 11.03 17.18 14.11
C SER A 3 10.42 18.51 14.61
N LEU A 4 9.09 18.66 14.53
CA LEU A 4 8.34 19.85 14.95
C LEU A 4 7.81 19.63 16.38
N LEU A 5 7.28 18.44 16.68
CA LEU A 5 6.96 17.99 18.05
C LEU A 5 8.20 17.93 18.97
N ASN A 6 9.38 17.65 18.41
CA ASN A 6 10.66 17.71 19.14
C ASN A 6 11.17 19.15 19.35
N PHE A 7 10.63 20.15 18.64
CA PHE A 7 11.08 21.55 18.70
C PHE A 7 10.26 22.39 19.69
N ILE A 8 9.04 21.95 20.02
CA ILE A 8 8.14 22.67 20.92
C ILE A 8 8.38 22.24 22.37
N VAL A 9 9.47 22.73 22.95
CA VAL A 9 9.88 22.43 24.33
C VAL A 9 9.28 23.42 25.35
N ASN A 10 8.86 24.62 24.91
CA ASN A 10 8.49 25.74 25.80
C ASN A 10 7.00 26.19 25.70
N ILE A 11 6.08 25.32 25.27
CA ILE A 11 4.64 25.66 25.22
C ILE A 11 3.83 24.57 25.92
N ARG A 12 2.96 24.96 26.86
CA ARG A 12 1.98 24.07 27.49
C ARG A 12 0.99 23.54 26.44
N ILE A 13 1.11 22.27 26.10
CA ILE A 13 0.36 21.61 25.00
C ILE A 13 -0.23 20.30 25.49
N PHE A 14 -1.43 19.96 25.02
CA PHE A 14 -1.90 18.58 25.05
C PHE A 14 -1.70 17.89 23.69
N LEU A 15 -1.44 16.59 23.76
CA LEU A 15 -1.69 15.65 22.68
C LEU A 15 -2.76 14.67 23.15
N ILE A 16 -3.89 14.61 22.43
CA ILE A 16 -4.84 13.51 22.56
C ILE A 16 -4.67 12.65 21.32
N LYS A 17 -4.09 11.46 21.48
CA LYS A 17 -4.20 10.42 20.46
C LYS A 17 -5.52 9.69 20.70
N THR A 18 -6.44 9.73 19.75
CA THR A 18 -7.67 8.92 19.76
C THR A 18 -7.53 7.73 18.82
N LEU A 19 -8.17 6.62 19.21
CA LEU A 19 -8.49 5.49 18.34
C LEU A 19 -10.02 5.33 18.40
N TRP A 20 -10.68 4.94 17.32
CA TRP A 20 -12.13 4.73 17.35
C TRP A 20 -12.47 3.36 17.98
N GLN A 21 -13.72 3.19 18.42
CA GLN A 21 -14.16 2.07 19.28
C GLN A 21 -14.41 0.81 18.46
N ARG A 22 -13.77 -0.29 18.89
CA ARG A 22 -13.90 -1.62 18.29
C ARG A 22 -15.11 -2.34 18.87
N PHE A 23 -15.87 -3.03 18.03
CA PHE A 23 -16.95 -3.92 18.46
C PHE A 23 -16.59 -5.41 18.45
N LEU A 24 -15.59 -5.84 17.64
CA LEU A 24 -15.09 -7.21 17.58
C LEU A 24 -13.56 -7.28 17.69
N SER A 25 -13.04 -8.42 18.17
CA SER A 25 -11.75 -8.49 18.87
C SER A 25 -10.50 -8.81 18.02
N SER A 26 -10.62 -9.08 16.71
CA SER A 26 -9.54 -9.69 15.92
C SER A 26 -8.97 -8.90 14.74
N LEU A 27 -9.58 -7.78 14.30
CA LEU A 27 -9.13 -7.02 13.10
C LEU A 27 -9.25 -5.48 13.26
N PRO A 28 -8.56 -4.67 12.43
CA PRO A 28 -8.54 -3.21 12.54
C PRO A 28 -9.75 -2.58 11.81
N LEU A 29 -10.86 -2.40 12.54
CA LEU A 29 -12.18 -2.04 11.98
C LEU A 29 -12.76 -0.77 12.63
N ASP A 30 -12.37 0.40 12.10
CA ASP A 30 -13.09 1.66 12.37
C ASP A 30 -14.21 1.90 11.33
N PHE A 31 -14.16 1.13 10.25
CA PHE A 31 -15.06 1.21 9.10
C PHE A 31 -16.49 0.76 9.43
N ASP A 32 -16.70 -0.18 10.36
CA ASP A 32 -17.98 -0.88 10.62
C ASP A 32 -19.09 -0.01 11.22
N SER A 33 -18.76 1.19 11.70
CA SER A 33 -19.70 2.04 12.44
C SER A 33 -20.28 3.21 11.63
N VAL A 34 -19.76 3.44 10.41
CA VAL A 34 -20.15 4.57 9.55
C VAL A 34 -21.64 4.48 9.16
N LEU A 35 -22.45 5.42 9.62
CA LEU A 35 -23.84 5.55 9.20
C LEU A 35 -23.93 5.95 7.71
N TRP A 36 -24.78 5.28 6.95
CA TRP A 36 -24.90 5.48 5.50
C TRP A 36 -25.69 6.74 5.15
N ASP A 37 -26.74 7.07 5.90
CA ASP A 37 -27.58 8.25 5.65
C ASP A 37 -26.75 9.55 5.65
N TYR A 38 -25.90 9.73 6.66
CA TYR A 38 -24.98 10.87 6.75
C TYR A 38 -23.81 10.80 5.76
N LEU A 39 -23.50 9.63 5.19
CA LEU A 39 -22.53 9.52 4.10
C LEU A 39 -23.15 9.99 2.77
N ASP A 40 -24.43 9.72 2.57
CA ASP A 40 -25.27 10.23 1.46
C ASP A 40 -25.32 11.76 1.47
N ASP A 41 -25.63 12.36 2.63
CA ASP A 41 -25.58 13.82 2.85
C ASP A 41 -24.21 14.42 2.51
N VAL A 42 -23.13 13.72 2.87
CA VAL A 42 -21.75 14.15 2.58
C VAL A 42 -21.44 14.06 1.09
N LEU A 43 -21.84 12.98 0.40
CA LEU A 43 -21.65 12.85 -1.05
C LEU A 43 -22.41 13.97 -1.78
N THR A 44 -23.65 14.23 -1.39
CA THR A 44 -24.45 15.34 -1.90
C THR A 44 -23.78 16.70 -1.64
N SER A 45 -23.34 16.95 -0.39
CA SER A 45 -22.68 18.21 0.01
C SER A 45 -21.33 18.46 -0.69
N PHE A 46 -20.65 17.41 -1.12
CA PHE A 46 -19.39 17.50 -1.89
C PHE A 46 -19.62 17.55 -3.41
N GLY A 47 -20.88 17.57 -3.88
CA GLY A 47 -21.23 17.71 -5.29
C GLY A 47 -21.06 16.44 -6.12
N PHE A 48 -21.13 15.25 -5.51
CA PHE A 48 -21.13 14.00 -6.27
C PHE A 48 -22.45 13.84 -7.04
N GLY A 49 -22.36 13.69 -8.36
CA GLY A 49 -23.54 13.53 -9.22
C GLY A 49 -24.32 12.24 -8.95
N GLY A 50 -25.65 12.29 -9.14
CA GLY A 50 -26.58 11.22 -8.76
C GLY A 50 -26.23 9.82 -9.27
N LYS A 51 -25.62 9.68 -10.45
CA LYS A 51 -25.15 8.36 -10.94
C LYS A 51 -24.06 7.74 -10.06
N CYS A 52 -23.13 8.55 -9.56
CA CYS A 52 -22.10 8.09 -8.63
C CYS A 52 -22.70 7.72 -7.27
N HIS A 53 -23.65 8.54 -6.81
CA HIS A 53 -24.43 8.32 -5.59
C HIS A 53 -25.18 6.97 -5.64
N SER A 54 -25.94 6.69 -6.71
CA SER A 54 -26.62 5.40 -6.91
C SER A 54 -25.66 4.20 -6.93
N TRP A 55 -24.45 4.35 -7.49
CA TRP A 55 -23.44 3.29 -7.47
C TRP A 55 -22.88 3.05 -6.07
N ILE A 56 -22.55 4.10 -5.32
CA ILE A 56 -22.06 3.97 -3.93
C ILE A 56 -23.14 3.37 -3.04
N SER A 57 -24.36 3.92 -3.10
CA SER A 57 -25.53 3.42 -2.38
C SER A 57 -25.82 1.96 -2.73
N GLY A 58 -25.76 1.57 -4.00
CA GLY A 58 -25.90 0.17 -4.44
C GLY A 58 -24.82 -0.77 -3.89
N CYS A 59 -23.56 -0.32 -3.84
CA CYS A 59 -22.45 -1.09 -3.25
C CYS A 59 -22.61 -1.29 -1.73
N LEU A 60 -23.19 -0.31 -1.03
CA LEU A 60 -23.47 -0.42 0.41
C LEU A 60 -24.70 -1.30 0.66
N ASN A 61 -25.83 -0.98 0.03
CA ASN A 61 -27.11 -1.69 0.21
C ASN A 61 -27.13 -3.13 -0.34
N SER A 62 -26.16 -3.55 -1.15
CA SER A 62 -25.98 -4.97 -1.54
C SER A 62 -25.09 -5.77 -0.58
N ALA A 63 -24.53 -5.14 0.46
CA ALA A 63 -23.59 -5.80 1.36
C ALA A 63 -24.29 -6.72 2.37
N LYS A 64 -24.03 -8.02 2.28
CA LYS A 64 -24.42 -9.05 3.24
C LYS A 64 -23.21 -9.69 3.91
N GLY A 65 -23.43 -10.30 5.07
CA GLY A 65 -22.43 -11.08 5.79
C GLY A 65 -23.03 -12.24 6.57
N SER A 66 -22.17 -13.16 7.00
CA SER A 66 -22.47 -14.27 7.90
C SER A 66 -21.38 -14.37 8.97
N VAL A 67 -21.72 -14.88 10.16
CA VAL A 67 -20.75 -15.18 11.22
C VAL A 67 -20.35 -16.65 11.09
N LEU A 68 -19.06 -16.96 11.20
CA LEU A 68 -18.60 -18.34 11.31
C LEU A 68 -18.68 -18.79 12.77
N ILE A 69 -19.57 -19.72 13.07
CA ILE A 69 -19.68 -20.39 14.37
C ILE A 69 -19.13 -21.81 14.21
N ASN A 70 -18.06 -22.13 14.93
CA ASN A 70 -17.35 -23.41 14.83
C ASN A 70 -16.95 -23.82 13.40
N GLY A 71 -16.65 -22.84 12.54
CA GLY A 71 -16.30 -23.05 11.13
C GLY A 71 -17.48 -23.09 10.15
N SER A 72 -18.72 -23.16 10.64
CA SER A 72 -19.93 -23.15 9.83
C SER A 72 -20.54 -21.73 9.75
N PRO A 73 -20.96 -21.25 8.57
CA PRO A 73 -21.60 -19.94 8.45
C PRO A 73 -23.03 -19.95 9.00
N THR A 74 -23.40 -18.90 9.73
CA THR A 74 -24.80 -18.56 10.01
C THR A 74 -25.53 -18.18 8.72
N PRO A 75 -26.88 -18.12 8.73
CA PRO A 75 -27.64 -17.42 7.70
C PRO A 75 -27.06 -16.02 7.42
N GLU A 76 -27.15 -15.59 6.16
CA GLU A 76 -26.74 -14.24 5.77
C GLU A 76 -27.67 -13.19 6.39
N PHE A 77 -27.08 -12.11 6.88
CA PHE A 77 -27.78 -10.92 7.32
C PHE A 77 -27.30 -9.69 6.54
N GLN A 78 -28.20 -8.73 6.39
CA GLN A 78 -27.99 -7.49 5.66
C GLN A 78 -27.23 -6.47 6.53
N PHE A 79 -26.18 -5.85 6.00
CA PHE A 79 -25.57 -4.70 6.65
C PHE A 79 -26.43 -3.44 6.45
N HIS A 80 -26.49 -2.60 7.48
CA HIS A 80 -27.25 -1.33 7.50
C HIS A 80 -26.36 -0.12 7.84
N LYS A 81 -25.07 -0.38 8.10
CA LYS A 81 -24.03 0.60 8.40
C LYS A 81 -22.67 -0.05 8.20
N GLY A 82 -21.65 0.80 8.11
CA GLY A 82 -20.26 0.40 8.00
C GLY A 82 -19.77 0.28 6.56
N LEU A 83 -18.46 0.37 6.39
CA LEU A 83 -17.78 0.31 5.10
C LEU A 83 -17.01 -1.02 4.98
N LYS A 84 -17.11 -1.68 3.82
CA LYS A 84 -16.59 -3.04 3.65
C LYS A 84 -15.06 -3.07 3.70
N GLN A 85 -14.49 -3.97 4.49
CA GLN A 85 -13.03 -4.14 4.48
C GLN A 85 -12.54 -4.82 3.21
N VAL A 86 -11.30 -4.50 2.81
CA VAL A 86 -10.64 -5.00 1.59
C VAL A 86 -11.28 -4.53 0.28
N ASP A 87 -12.43 -3.84 0.33
CA ASP A 87 -12.98 -3.09 -0.79
C ASP A 87 -12.09 -1.86 -1.13
N PRO A 88 -11.73 -1.64 -2.40
CA PRO A 88 -10.96 -0.47 -2.82
C PRO A 88 -11.70 0.87 -2.66
N LEU A 89 -13.03 0.91 -2.59
CA LEU A 89 -13.82 2.14 -2.46
C LEU A 89 -13.86 2.66 -1.02
N SER A 90 -14.07 1.77 -0.05
CA SER A 90 -14.22 2.09 1.38
C SER A 90 -13.16 3.03 1.98
N PRO A 91 -11.85 2.94 1.66
CA PRO A 91 -10.85 3.92 2.12
C PRO A 91 -11.11 5.37 1.66
N PHE A 92 -11.67 5.57 0.46
CA PHE A 92 -11.98 6.90 -0.05
C PHE A 92 -13.22 7.49 0.61
N LEU A 93 -14.25 6.68 0.84
CA LEU A 93 -15.44 7.07 1.60
C LEU A 93 -15.08 7.48 3.04
N PHE A 94 -14.20 6.71 3.69
CA PHE A 94 -13.69 7.05 5.03
C PHE A 94 -12.86 8.35 5.04
N ILE A 95 -12.11 8.66 3.97
CA ILE A 95 -11.42 9.96 3.83
C ILE A 95 -12.42 11.13 3.74
N LEU A 96 -13.57 10.96 3.08
CA LEU A 96 -14.63 11.98 3.06
C LEU A 96 -15.24 12.20 4.45
N VAL A 97 -15.53 11.12 5.18
CA VAL A 97 -16.01 11.18 6.58
C VAL A 97 -14.99 11.91 7.47
N MET A 98 -13.70 11.57 7.39
CA MET A 98 -12.64 12.27 8.15
C MET A 98 -12.39 13.70 7.67
N LYS A 99 -12.72 14.04 6.41
CA LYS A 99 -12.70 15.42 5.91
C LYS A 99 -13.78 16.25 6.59
N CYS A 100 -14.95 15.69 6.88
CA CYS A 100 -15.99 16.37 7.66
C CYS A 100 -15.52 16.68 9.09
N LEU A 101 -14.84 15.76 9.76
CA LEU A 101 -14.21 16.04 11.07
C LEU A 101 -13.20 17.19 10.99
N HIS A 102 -12.37 17.21 9.94
CA HIS A 102 -11.44 18.32 9.70
C HIS A 102 -12.14 19.66 9.49
N LEU A 103 -13.27 19.69 8.77
CA LEU A 103 -14.08 20.90 8.58
C LEU A 103 -14.72 21.37 9.89
N SER A 104 -15.20 20.46 10.75
CA SER A 104 -15.68 20.79 12.10
C SER A 104 -14.59 21.45 12.95
N PHE A 105 -13.36 20.91 12.92
CA PHE A 105 -12.22 21.54 13.60
C PHE A 105 -11.83 22.90 13.00
N GLN A 106 -11.96 23.10 11.69
CA GLN A 106 -11.78 24.42 11.08
C GLN A 106 -12.85 25.42 11.54
N ARG A 107 -14.11 25.00 11.71
CA ARG A 107 -15.20 25.87 12.21
C ARG A 107 -14.94 26.32 13.65
N VAL A 108 -14.62 25.41 14.58
CA VAL A 108 -14.33 25.79 15.98
C VAL A 108 -13.04 26.62 16.15
N MET A 109 -12.06 26.46 15.26
CA MET A 109 -10.90 27.37 15.21
C MET A 109 -11.28 28.78 14.74
N LYS A 110 -12.09 28.90 13.67
CA LYS A 110 -12.58 30.21 13.19
C LYS A 110 -13.42 30.93 14.25
N ALA A 111 -14.25 30.19 14.98
CA ALA A 111 -15.03 30.70 16.11
C ALA A 111 -14.19 30.96 17.39
N SER A 112 -12.86 30.79 17.35
CA SER A 112 -11.93 30.93 18.51
C SER A 112 -12.20 30.01 19.71
N LEU A 113 -13.13 29.05 19.59
CA LEU A 113 -13.44 28.01 20.57
C LEU A 113 -12.32 26.97 20.71
N PHE A 114 -11.48 26.83 19.67
CA PHE A 114 -10.31 25.94 19.70
C PHE A 114 -9.02 26.66 19.32
N LYS A 115 -8.00 26.58 20.19
CA LYS A 115 -6.68 27.21 20.00
C LYS A 115 -5.58 26.17 19.80
N GLY A 116 -5.27 25.89 18.54
CA GLY A 116 -4.14 25.06 18.10
C GLY A 116 -2.76 25.68 18.35
N ILE A 117 -1.70 25.03 17.88
CA ILE A 117 -0.32 25.53 17.96
C ILE A 117 0.06 26.25 16.67
N SER A 118 0.33 27.55 16.74
CA SER A 118 0.95 28.30 15.64
C SER A 118 2.48 28.21 15.68
N SER A 119 3.11 28.05 14.52
CA SER A 119 4.55 28.25 14.32
C SER A 119 4.76 29.41 13.36
N ASN A 120 5.41 30.48 13.83
CA ASN A 120 5.74 31.72 13.10
C ASN A 120 4.66 32.16 12.08
N ASN A 121 3.49 32.55 12.59
CA ASN A 121 2.36 33.22 11.91
C ASN A 121 1.81 32.63 10.60
N SER A 122 2.30 31.47 10.14
CA SER A 122 1.96 30.92 8.81
C SER A 122 1.30 29.54 8.84
N LEU A 123 1.47 28.79 9.92
CA LEU A 123 0.85 27.46 10.07
C LEU A 123 0.38 27.22 11.51
N THR A 124 -0.92 26.98 11.66
CA THR A 124 -1.55 26.51 12.90
C THR A 124 -1.86 25.03 12.78
N ILE A 125 -1.31 24.21 13.68
CA ILE A 125 -1.56 22.78 13.79
C ILE A 125 -2.58 22.55 14.91
N SER A 126 -3.75 22.03 14.57
CA SER A 126 -4.83 21.66 15.51
C SER A 126 -5.07 20.16 15.58
N HIS A 127 -4.89 19.45 14.46
CA HIS A 127 -5.17 18.03 14.34
C HIS A 127 -4.38 17.39 13.20
N LEU A 128 -4.17 16.08 13.31
CA LEU A 128 -3.45 15.24 12.36
C LEU A 128 -4.24 13.93 12.24
N PHE A 129 -4.70 13.58 11.03
CA PHE A 129 -5.44 12.35 10.77
C PHE A 129 -4.66 11.46 9.81
N TYR A 130 -4.61 10.16 10.11
CA TYR A 130 -4.08 9.13 9.24
C TYR A 130 -4.93 7.86 9.41
N ALA A 131 -5.87 7.64 8.50
CA ALA A 131 -6.90 6.60 8.64
C ALA A 131 -7.57 6.66 10.04
N ASP A 132 -7.51 5.57 10.80
CA ASP A 132 -8.00 5.39 12.17
C ASP A 132 -7.25 6.24 13.22
N ASP A 133 -5.96 6.50 13.00
CA ASP A 133 -5.11 7.26 13.91
C ASP A 133 -5.40 8.76 13.81
N ALA A 134 -6.06 9.32 14.83
CA ALA A 134 -6.27 10.76 14.97
C ALA A 134 -5.50 11.33 16.18
N VAL A 135 -4.81 12.45 15.96
CA VAL A 135 -4.06 13.18 16.99
C VAL A 135 -4.49 14.64 17.01
N PHE A 136 -5.06 15.07 18.13
CA PHE A 136 -5.43 16.46 18.40
C PHE A 136 -4.32 17.16 19.16
N VAL A 137 -4.09 18.43 18.80
CA VAL A 137 -2.97 19.23 19.29
C VAL A 137 -3.46 20.65 19.59
N GLY A 138 -3.27 21.12 20.81
CA GLY A 138 -3.68 22.48 21.19
C GLY A 138 -2.98 22.98 22.44
N LYS A 139 -3.18 24.27 22.74
CA LYS A 139 -2.74 24.87 24.00
C LYS A 139 -3.42 24.16 25.18
N TRP A 140 -2.69 23.91 26.26
CA TRP A 140 -3.24 23.33 27.49
C TRP A 140 -4.28 24.26 28.10
N ASN A 141 -5.56 23.90 27.97
CA ASN A 141 -6.71 24.61 28.53
C ASN A 141 -7.89 23.63 28.55
N ILE A 142 -8.61 23.53 29.68
CA ILE A 142 -9.81 22.70 29.81
C ILE A 142 -10.88 23.04 28.76
N SER A 143 -11.00 24.31 28.36
CA SER A 143 -11.93 24.76 27.31
C SER A 143 -11.59 24.17 25.92
N ASN A 144 -10.30 24.07 25.56
CA ASN A 144 -9.87 23.42 24.31
C ASN A 144 -10.22 21.92 24.32
N ILE A 145 -10.09 21.28 25.48
CA ILE A 145 -10.32 19.85 25.69
C ILE A 145 -11.82 19.54 25.65
N ASN A 146 -12.64 20.33 26.34
CA ASN A 146 -14.10 20.23 26.26
C ASN A 146 -14.59 20.47 24.83
N THR A 147 -14.00 21.43 24.09
CA THR A 147 -14.31 21.65 22.68
C THR A 147 -13.99 20.43 21.81
N ILE A 148 -12.86 19.74 22.05
CA ILE A 148 -12.55 18.46 21.39
C ILE A 148 -13.63 17.42 21.70
N MET A 149 -13.97 17.23 22.98
CA MET A 149 -14.96 16.23 23.39
C MET A 149 -16.35 16.53 22.82
N HIS A 150 -16.76 17.79 22.75
CA HIS A 150 -18.01 18.21 22.13
C HIS A 150 -18.02 17.97 20.61
N VAL A 151 -16.98 18.40 19.88
CA VAL A 151 -16.88 18.16 18.42
C VAL A 151 -16.90 16.66 18.11
N LEU A 152 -16.21 15.86 18.91
CA LEU A 152 -16.15 14.41 18.74
C LEU A 152 -17.45 13.70 19.14
N LYS A 153 -18.19 14.21 20.14
CA LYS A 153 -19.54 13.74 20.45
C LYS A 153 -20.51 14.03 19.30
N CYS A 154 -20.49 15.24 18.74
CA CYS A 154 -21.29 15.58 17.57
C CYS A 154 -20.91 14.72 16.34
N PHE A 155 -19.62 14.44 16.15
CA PHE A 155 -19.14 13.58 15.07
C PHE A 155 -19.56 12.11 15.25
N PHE A 156 -19.58 11.60 16.49
CA PHE A 156 -20.16 10.28 16.80
C PHE A 156 -21.65 10.23 16.48
N LEU A 157 -22.42 11.26 16.85
CA LEU A 157 -23.86 11.31 16.57
C LEU A 157 -24.17 11.35 15.07
N ALA A 158 -23.36 12.04 14.27
CA ALA A 158 -23.53 12.09 12.82
C ALA A 158 -23.02 10.82 12.11
N PHE A 159 -21.82 10.33 12.42
CA PHE A 159 -21.20 9.25 11.63
C PHE A 159 -21.23 7.87 12.30
N GLY A 160 -21.76 7.74 13.52
CA GLY A 160 -21.69 6.49 14.30
C GLY A 160 -20.28 6.14 14.83
N LEU A 161 -19.25 6.88 14.40
CA LEU A 161 -17.85 6.70 14.79
C LEU A 161 -17.63 7.08 16.26
N LYS A 162 -17.70 6.08 17.15
CA LYS A 162 -17.49 6.26 18.59
C LYS A 162 -16.00 6.21 18.94
N ILE A 163 -15.53 7.00 19.90
CA ILE A 163 -14.13 6.98 20.33
C ILE A 163 -13.88 5.89 21.36
N ASN A 164 -12.76 5.17 21.21
CA ASN A 164 -12.22 4.30 22.24
C ASN A 164 -11.49 5.12 23.30
N ILE A 165 -12.21 5.62 24.30
CA ILE A 165 -11.62 6.46 25.34
C ILE A 165 -10.51 5.71 26.10
N HIS A 166 -10.69 4.41 26.39
CA HIS A 166 -9.68 3.58 27.08
C HIS A 166 -8.39 3.37 26.28
N LYS A 167 -8.43 3.42 24.94
CA LYS A 167 -7.24 3.39 24.08
C LYS A 167 -6.75 4.78 23.69
N SER A 168 -7.56 5.80 23.93
CA SER A 168 -7.19 7.18 23.74
C SER A 168 -6.25 7.61 24.85
N LYS A 169 -5.25 8.42 24.50
CA LYS A 169 -4.19 8.78 25.43
C LYS A 169 -3.95 10.27 25.47
N LEU A 170 -3.86 10.84 26.67
CA LEU A 170 -3.57 12.24 26.93
C LEU A 170 -2.11 12.44 27.39
N MET A 171 -1.47 13.48 26.87
CA MET A 171 -0.11 13.87 27.24
C MET A 171 0.01 15.39 27.31
N GLY A 172 0.43 15.89 28.47
CA GLY A 172 0.91 17.27 28.62
C GLY A 172 2.38 17.41 28.23
N ILE A 173 2.72 18.44 27.46
CA ILE A 173 4.09 18.89 27.21
C ILE A 173 4.26 20.23 27.95
N GLY A 174 5.24 20.34 28.84
CA GLY A 174 5.46 21.54 29.67
C GLY A 174 4.45 21.73 30.81
N VAL A 175 3.73 20.66 31.18
CA VAL A 175 2.66 20.63 32.18
C VAL A 175 3.04 19.64 33.28
N CYS A 176 2.64 19.89 34.53
CA CYS A 176 2.83 19.00 35.67
C CYS A 176 2.09 17.67 35.45
N LYS A 177 2.52 16.57 36.11
CA LYS A 177 1.89 15.26 35.89
C LYS A 177 0.50 15.21 36.50
N GLU A 178 0.32 15.93 37.59
CA GLU A 178 -0.84 16.06 38.44
C GLU A 178 -1.99 16.70 37.64
N ASP A 179 -1.75 17.90 37.07
CA ASP A 179 -2.65 18.54 36.08
C ASP A 179 -3.06 17.57 34.95
N VAL A 180 -2.13 16.75 34.47
CA VAL A 180 -2.38 15.81 33.35
C VAL A 180 -3.21 14.62 33.79
N THR A 181 -3.04 14.11 35.02
CA THR A 181 -3.89 13.06 35.59
C THR A 181 -5.30 13.54 35.90
N ASP A 182 -5.44 14.77 36.40
CA ASP A 182 -6.74 15.36 36.71
C ASP A 182 -7.57 15.59 35.44
N VAL A 183 -6.94 16.13 34.40
CA VAL A 183 -7.61 16.30 33.10
C VAL A 183 -7.85 14.94 32.41
N ALA A 184 -6.99 13.95 32.60
CA ALA A 184 -7.21 12.62 32.05
C ALA A 184 -8.38 11.88 32.73
N SER A 185 -8.59 12.06 34.03
CA SER A 185 -9.71 11.47 34.77
C SER A 185 -11.04 12.09 34.33
N ILE A 186 -11.11 13.41 34.09
CA ILE A 186 -12.28 14.09 33.52
C ILE A 186 -12.66 13.53 32.14
N ILE A 187 -11.67 13.21 31.29
CA ILE A 187 -11.90 12.60 29.97
C ILE A 187 -12.12 11.07 30.08
N SER A 188 -11.84 10.45 31.23
CA SER A 188 -11.75 9.00 31.44
C SER A 188 -10.72 8.28 30.55
N CYS A 189 -9.64 8.97 30.16
CA CYS A 189 -8.60 8.48 29.25
C CYS A 189 -7.28 8.16 29.97
N VAL A 190 -6.37 7.46 29.27
CA VAL A 190 -5.10 7.00 29.86
C VAL A 190 -4.00 8.06 29.69
N THR A 191 -3.33 8.47 30.77
CA THR A 191 -2.11 9.29 30.66
C THR A 191 -0.95 8.47 30.10
N PHE A 192 -0.02 9.12 29.39
CA PHE A 192 1.19 8.42 28.93
C PHE A 192 2.46 9.25 29.12
N SER A 193 3.55 8.53 29.38
CA SER A 193 4.87 9.11 29.59
C SER A 193 5.49 9.66 28.29
N SER A 194 6.64 10.32 28.41
CA SER A 194 7.20 11.23 27.40
C SER A 194 7.50 10.66 26.01
N LEU A 195 7.39 9.34 25.80
CA LEU A 195 7.72 8.63 24.56
C LEU A 195 6.51 7.81 24.09
N PHE A 196 6.08 8.01 22.84
CA PHE A 196 4.99 7.21 22.23
C PHE A 196 5.24 6.88 20.77
N ASN A 197 4.69 5.74 20.33
CA ASN A 197 4.72 5.33 18.93
C ASN A 197 3.54 5.96 18.18
N TYR A 198 3.84 6.75 17.14
CA TYR A 198 2.88 7.26 16.17
C TYR A 198 3.30 6.87 14.76
N LEU A 199 2.40 6.24 14.00
CA LEU A 199 2.67 5.69 12.66
C LEU A 199 3.94 4.82 12.59
N GLY A 200 4.26 4.10 13.66
CA GLY A 200 5.45 3.25 13.76
C GLY A 200 6.76 4.00 14.00
N VAL A 201 6.73 5.23 14.53
CA VAL A 201 7.90 6.02 14.93
C VAL A 201 7.76 6.50 16.38
N LYS A 202 8.84 6.38 17.17
CA LYS A 202 8.91 7.00 18.51
C LYS A 202 8.99 8.53 18.41
N VAL A 203 7.94 9.20 18.87
CA VAL A 203 7.87 10.67 19.04
C VAL A 203 8.60 11.06 20.32
N ARG A 204 9.29 12.22 20.34
CA ARG A 204 10.20 12.70 21.40
C ARG A 204 11.43 11.81 21.70
N ALA A 205 11.65 10.73 20.95
CA ALA A 205 12.89 9.95 21.08
C ALA A 205 14.11 10.75 20.62
N ALA A 206 15.21 10.58 21.35
CA ALA A 206 16.53 11.09 21.01
C ALA A 206 17.16 10.27 19.88
N MET A 207 16.61 10.36 18.67
CA MET A 207 17.04 9.57 17.49
C MET A 207 18.48 9.82 17.02
N TYR A 208 19.21 10.74 17.66
CA TYR A 208 20.67 10.88 17.52
C TYR A 208 21.48 9.89 18.40
N ARG A 209 20.83 9.17 19.32
CA ARG A 209 21.42 8.10 20.13
C ARG A 209 21.16 6.74 19.50
N ILE A 210 22.15 5.85 19.50
CA ILE A 210 22.06 4.50 18.91
C ILE A 210 20.90 3.71 19.54
N ASN A 211 20.77 3.73 20.87
CA ASN A 211 19.75 2.98 21.62
C ASN A 211 18.30 3.28 21.17
N SER A 212 18.04 4.47 20.60
CA SER A 212 16.70 4.82 20.08
C SER A 212 16.31 4.03 18.83
N TRP A 213 17.29 3.40 18.17
CA TRP A 213 17.10 2.57 16.97
C TRP A 213 17.04 1.07 17.25
N ASN A 214 17.20 0.63 18.50
CA ASN A 214 17.19 -0.81 18.84
C ASN A 214 15.94 -1.52 18.32
N GLU A 215 14.74 -0.92 18.45
CA GLU A 215 13.50 -1.49 17.90
C GLU A 215 13.53 -1.70 16.37
N VAL A 216 14.31 -0.91 15.63
CA VAL A 216 14.52 -1.08 14.18
C VAL A 216 15.48 -2.24 13.91
N ILE A 217 16.52 -2.40 14.74
CA ILE A 217 17.46 -3.52 14.72
C ILE A 217 16.72 -4.82 15.05
N ASP A 218 15.99 -4.87 16.16
CA ASP A 218 15.22 -6.02 16.64
C ASP A 218 14.20 -6.50 15.61
N LYS A 219 13.52 -5.56 14.92
CA LYS A 219 12.60 -5.85 13.82
C LYS A 219 13.28 -6.43 12.57
N ILE A 220 14.58 -6.22 12.41
CA ILE A 220 15.39 -6.81 11.34
C ILE A 220 15.93 -8.17 11.78
N SER A 221 16.50 -8.27 12.99
CA SER A 221 16.98 -9.53 13.57
C SER A 221 15.87 -10.58 13.64
N SER A 222 14.66 -10.20 14.06
CA SER A 222 13.47 -11.07 14.09
C SER A 222 12.87 -11.43 12.72
N ARG A 223 13.30 -10.75 11.64
CA ARG A 223 13.02 -11.17 10.25
C ARG A 223 14.09 -12.12 9.74
N LEU A 224 15.35 -11.87 10.10
CA LEU A 224 16.49 -12.71 9.74
C LEU A 224 16.42 -14.10 10.41
N SER A 225 16.04 -14.16 11.69
CA SER A 225 15.90 -15.44 12.41
C SER A 225 14.84 -16.38 11.83
N LYS A 226 13.89 -15.85 11.05
CA LYS A 226 12.87 -16.63 10.33
C LYS A 226 13.38 -17.20 9.00
N TRP A 227 14.57 -16.81 8.54
CA TRP A 227 15.13 -17.27 7.27
C TRP A 227 16.27 -18.25 7.50
N LYS A 228 16.12 -19.48 7.00
CA LYS A 228 17.21 -20.46 7.01
C LYS A 228 18.32 -20.00 6.05
N LEU A 229 19.37 -19.38 6.59
CA LEU A 229 20.52 -18.87 5.82
C LEU A 229 21.18 -19.95 4.94
N LYS A 230 21.14 -21.20 5.41
CA LYS A 230 21.70 -22.39 4.74
C LYS A 230 20.89 -22.84 3.51
N THR A 231 19.65 -22.40 3.32
CA THR A 231 18.81 -22.75 2.14
C THR A 231 18.72 -21.63 1.09
N LEU A 232 19.42 -20.51 1.27
CA LEU A 232 19.36 -19.35 0.39
C LEU A 232 20.62 -19.23 -0.47
N SER A 233 20.43 -19.21 -1.80
CA SER A 233 21.49 -18.93 -2.78
C SER A 233 22.06 -17.50 -2.62
N ILE A 234 23.26 -17.26 -3.15
CA ILE A 234 23.88 -15.92 -3.17
C ILE A 234 22.94 -14.87 -3.79
N GLY A 235 22.23 -15.22 -4.86
CA GLY A 235 21.24 -14.35 -5.51
C GLY A 235 20.02 -14.09 -4.62
N GLY A 236 19.53 -15.10 -3.90
CA GLY A 236 18.46 -14.96 -2.91
C GLY A 236 18.85 -14.02 -1.77
N ARG A 237 20.06 -14.20 -1.20
CA ARG A 237 20.60 -13.32 -0.14
C ARG A 237 20.74 -11.87 -0.62
N LEU A 238 21.31 -11.65 -1.81
CA LEU A 238 21.42 -10.31 -2.42
C LEU A 238 20.03 -9.66 -2.62
N THR A 239 19.04 -10.44 -3.03
CA THR A 239 17.67 -9.98 -3.24
C THR A 239 16.99 -9.60 -1.92
N LEU A 240 17.12 -10.42 -0.88
CA LEU A 240 16.63 -10.13 0.48
C LEU A 240 17.28 -8.87 1.08
N ILE A 241 18.59 -8.69 0.89
CA ILE A 241 19.30 -7.48 1.31
C ILE A 241 18.66 -6.26 0.66
N LYS A 242 18.51 -6.24 -0.67
CA LYS A 242 17.99 -5.08 -1.42
C LYS A 242 16.51 -4.80 -1.16
N LEU A 243 15.67 -5.82 -1.15
CA LEU A 243 14.21 -5.64 -1.11
C LEU A 243 13.67 -5.57 0.32
N VAL A 244 14.28 -6.24 1.29
CA VAL A 244 13.77 -6.31 2.66
C VAL A 244 14.66 -5.58 3.65
N LEU A 245 15.97 -5.86 3.71
CA LEU A 245 16.84 -5.21 4.70
C LEU A 245 17.00 -3.72 4.41
N THR A 246 17.28 -3.33 3.16
CA THR A 246 17.40 -1.90 2.80
C THR A 246 16.07 -1.15 2.99
N ALA A 247 14.93 -1.81 2.74
CA ALA A 247 13.61 -1.19 2.79
C ALA A 247 13.00 -1.06 4.21
N THR A 248 13.49 -1.82 5.19
CA THR A 248 12.95 -1.85 6.57
C THR A 248 13.29 -0.59 7.39
N PRO A 249 14.56 -0.13 7.51
CA PRO A 249 14.91 1.10 8.23
C PRO A 249 14.57 2.37 7.45
N LEU A 250 14.27 2.24 6.14
CA LEU A 250 14.13 3.36 5.20
C LEU A 250 13.13 4.44 5.66
N TYR A 251 12.04 4.02 6.33
CA TYR A 251 11.04 4.92 6.86
C TYR A 251 11.54 5.76 8.03
N HIS A 252 12.39 5.20 8.90
CA HIS A 252 13.02 5.94 9.99
C HIS A 252 14.15 6.84 9.46
N MET A 253 14.97 6.31 8.54
CA MET A 253 16.06 7.06 7.89
C MET A 253 15.57 8.19 6.98
N SER A 254 14.30 8.21 6.56
CA SER A 254 13.73 9.35 5.82
C SER A 254 13.32 10.52 6.72
N LEU A 255 13.25 10.29 8.04
CA LEU A 255 12.83 11.28 9.04
C LEU A 255 13.98 11.81 9.90
N TYR A 256 15.05 11.03 10.09
CA TYR A 256 16.16 11.37 10.99
C TYR A 256 17.53 11.12 10.36
N LYS A 257 18.49 12.02 10.64
CA LYS A 257 19.93 11.75 10.48
C LYS A 257 20.28 10.60 11.43
N ALA A 258 20.63 9.45 10.88
CA ALA A 258 20.91 8.25 11.65
C ALA A 258 22.34 8.28 12.21
N PRO A 259 22.60 7.81 13.44
CA PRO A 259 23.95 7.75 14.01
C PRO A 259 24.86 6.82 13.20
N ILE A 260 26.13 7.18 13.03
CA ILE A 260 27.08 6.37 12.25
C ILE A 260 27.25 4.95 12.83
N GLY A 261 27.23 4.80 14.16
CA GLY A 261 27.27 3.47 14.80
C GLY A 261 26.06 2.59 14.46
N PHE A 262 24.85 3.16 14.37
CA PHE A 262 23.67 2.42 13.89
C PHE A 262 23.83 2.01 12.43
N LEU A 263 24.28 2.94 11.56
CA LEU A 263 24.50 2.66 10.13
C LEU A 263 25.54 1.55 9.93
N ASN A 264 26.65 1.59 10.66
CA ASN A 264 27.71 0.58 10.60
C ASN A 264 27.24 -0.79 11.12
N HIS A 265 26.47 -0.82 12.21
CA HIS A 265 25.87 -2.06 12.72
C HIS A 265 24.89 -2.68 11.71
N MET A 266 24.07 -1.86 11.07
CA MET A 266 23.14 -2.27 10.01
C MET A 266 23.84 -2.77 8.74
N GLU A 267 24.98 -2.18 8.36
CA GLU A 267 25.84 -2.71 7.29
C GLU A 267 26.53 -4.03 7.70
N SER A 268 26.89 -4.22 8.97
CA SER A 268 27.36 -5.52 9.48
C SER A 268 26.30 -6.60 9.25
N ILE A 269 25.07 -6.38 9.72
CA ILE A 269 23.97 -7.33 9.55
C ILE A 269 23.76 -7.71 8.07
N ARG A 270 23.82 -6.75 7.14
CA ARG A 270 23.74 -7.01 5.70
C ARG A 270 24.90 -7.87 5.18
N ARG A 271 26.12 -7.58 5.63
CA ARG A 271 27.34 -8.30 5.24
C ARG A 271 27.35 -9.73 5.76
N ASP A 272 26.94 -9.93 6.99
CA ASP A 272 26.96 -11.21 7.67
C ASP A 272 25.85 -12.12 7.09
N LEU A 273 24.66 -11.56 6.76
CA LEU A 273 23.65 -12.21 5.90
C LEU A 273 24.21 -12.61 4.53
N PHE A 274 24.94 -11.73 3.83
CA PHE A 274 25.44 -12.04 2.48
C PHE A 274 26.41 -13.23 2.50
N LYS A 275 27.37 -13.21 3.44
CA LYS A 275 28.28 -14.33 3.72
C LYS A 275 27.54 -15.61 4.12
N GLY A 276 26.32 -15.49 4.66
CA GLY A 276 25.58 -16.61 5.26
C GLY A 276 26.27 -17.12 6.52
N ILE A 277 26.75 -16.18 7.34
CA ILE A 277 27.25 -16.43 8.69
C ILE A 277 26.04 -16.74 9.57
N ASP A 278 26.09 -17.89 10.24
CA ASP A 278 25.22 -18.19 11.39
C ASP A 278 25.92 -17.71 12.68
N SER A 279 25.21 -17.61 13.80
CA SER A 279 25.68 -16.90 15.01
C SER A 279 26.98 -17.41 15.65
N SER A 280 27.49 -18.58 15.23
CA SER A 280 28.76 -19.18 15.67
C SER A 280 29.79 -19.43 14.56
N GLU A 281 29.50 -19.14 13.28
CA GLU A 281 30.33 -19.55 12.14
C GLU A 281 31.15 -18.38 11.54
N LYS A 282 32.50 -18.43 11.60
CA LYS A 282 33.35 -17.50 10.84
C LYS A 282 33.45 -17.93 9.37
N LYS A 283 33.04 -17.07 8.42
CA LYS A 283 33.14 -17.30 6.97
C LYS A 283 33.94 -16.22 6.24
N ILE A 284 34.73 -16.66 5.26
CA ILE A 284 35.58 -15.82 4.41
C ILE A 284 34.72 -14.86 3.57
N ALA A 285 35.21 -13.63 3.38
CA ALA A 285 34.58 -12.60 2.58
C ALA A 285 35.04 -12.69 1.11
N TRP A 286 34.37 -13.50 0.28
CA TRP A 286 34.70 -13.66 -1.15
C TRP A 286 34.54 -12.37 -1.99
N VAL A 287 33.84 -11.36 -1.49
CA VAL A 287 33.64 -10.06 -2.15
C VAL A 287 33.84 -8.94 -1.14
N GLY A 288 34.70 -7.97 -1.47
CA GLY A 288 34.89 -6.77 -0.65
C GLY A 288 33.62 -5.94 -0.54
N TRP A 289 33.31 -5.41 0.65
CA TRP A 289 32.03 -4.73 0.89
C TRP A 289 31.83 -3.51 -0.01
N GLU A 290 32.89 -2.77 -0.34
CA GLU A 290 32.81 -1.65 -1.28
C GLU A 290 32.39 -2.06 -2.70
N ILE A 291 32.79 -3.25 -3.16
CA ILE A 291 32.36 -3.81 -4.45
C ILE A 291 30.87 -4.23 -4.37
N PHE A 292 30.44 -4.76 -3.22
CA PHE A 292 29.03 -5.08 -2.98
C PHE A 292 28.14 -3.81 -3.00
N LEU A 293 28.62 -2.73 -2.38
CA LEU A 293 27.92 -1.44 -2.31
C LEU A 293 27.94 -0.66 -3.65
N SER A 294 28.99 -0.83 -4.46
CA SER A 294 29.19 -0.14 -5.74
C SER A 294 28.10 -0.42 -6.76
N SER A 295 27.88 0.53 -7.68
CA SER A 295 26.85 0.43 -8.72
C SER A 295 27.15 -0.69 -9.72
N LYS A 296 26.12 -1.30 -10.32
CA LYS A 296 26.27 -2.29 -11.41
C LYS A 296 27.04 -1.74 -12.62
N LYS A 297 27.02 -0.43 -12.85
CA LYS A 297 27.80 0.21 -13.93
C LYS A 297 29.29 0.25 -13.63
N ASN A 298 29.67 0.15 -12.35
CA ASN A 298 31.05 0.20 -11.86
C ASN A 298 31.51 -1.21 -11.45
N GLY A 299 30.98 -2.27 -12.06
CA GLY A 299 31.29 -3.67 -11.73
C GLY A 299 30.75 -4.18 -10.39
N GLY A 300 30.04 -3.36 -9.62
CA GLY A 300 29.54 -3.71 -8.29
C GLY A 300 28.19 -4.43 -8.28
N LEU A 301 27.80 -4.98 -7.11
CA LEU A 301 26.53 -5.71 -6.99
C LEU A 301 25.31 -4.79 -6.89
N GLY A 302 25.49 -3.46 -6.74
CA GLY A 302 24.44 -2.45 -6.79
C GLY A 302 23.52 -2.45 -5.58
N ALA A 303 24.08 -2.59 -4.38
CA ALA A 303 23.33 -2.59 -3.12
C ALA A 303 23.73 -1.38 -2.26
N SER A 304 23.12 -0.22 -2.49
CA SER A 304 23.55 1.08 -1.93
C SER A 304 23.81 1.08 -0.41
N SER A 305 24.81 1.86 0.02
CA SER A 305 25.17 2.09 1.43
C SER A 305 24.06 2.78 2.21
N PHE A 306 23.80 2.34 3.44
CA PHE A 306 22.86 2.99 4.34
C PHE A 306 23.24 4.44 4.68
N TYR A 307 24.54 4.77 4.74
CA TYR A 307 24.98 6.15 4.92
C TYR A 307 24.52 7.03 3.74
N ALA A 308 24.83 6.61 2.52
CA ALA A 308 24.45 7.32 1.30
C ALA A 308 22.91 7.43 1.16
N ILE A 309 22.17 6.36 1.48
CA ILE A 309 20.70 6.35 1.49
C ILE A 309 20.15 7.37 2.51
N ASN A 310 20.63 7.35 3.76
CA ASN A 310 20.14 8.25 4.79
C ASN A 310 20.39 9.72 4.42
N ARG A 311 21.60 10.06 3.93
CA ARG A 311 21.90 11.42 3.50
C ARG A 311 21.07 11.84 2.28
N GLY A 312 21.05 11.02 1.23
CA GLY A 312 20.32 11.31 -0.01
C GLY A 312 18.82 11.53 0.20
N ILE A 313 18.18 10.70 1.03
CA ILE A 313 16.74 10.86 1.32
C ILE A 313 16.47 12.08 2.20
N LEU A 314 17.36 12.41 3.16
CA LEU A 314 17.18 13.62 3.97
C LEU A 314 17.37 14.91 3.17
N PHE A 315 18.25 14.92 2.17
CA PHE A 315 18.42 16.07 1.26
C PHE A 315 17.14 16.41 0.48
N LYS A 316 16.22 15.44 0.26
CA LYS A 316 14.88 15.70 -0.29
C LYS A 316 14.11 16.77 0.50
N TRP A 317 14.28 16.84 1.82
CA TRP A 317 13.66 17.86 2.66
C TRP A 317 14.30 19.24 2.48
N ILE A 318 15.63 19.32 2.29
CA ILE A 318 16.31 20.57 1.94
C ILE A 318 15.79 21.08 0.58
N TRP A 319 15.76 20.20 -0.43
CA TRP A 319 15.28 20.53 -1.77
C TRP A 319 13.83 21.02 -1.80
N ARG A 320 12.92 20.31 -1.10
CA ARG A 320 11.51 20.74 -0.96
C ARG A 320 11.34 22.07 -0.22
N LYS A 321 12.27 22.44 0.67
CA LYS A 321 12.28 23.76 1.33
C LYS A 321 12.87 24.85 0.41
N SER A 322 13.91 24.51 -0.36
CA SER A 322 14.57 25.40 -1.32
C SER A 322 13.64 25.80 -2.47
N ILE A 323 12.93 24.84 -3.08
CA ILE A 323 11.94 25.15 -4.15
C ILE A 323 10.80 26.06 -3.66
N ARG A 324 10.41 25.94 -2.39
CA ARG A 324 9.33 26.75 -1.80
C ARG A 324 9.80 28.09 -1.21
N GLY A 325 11.09 28.39 -1.28
CA GLY A 325 11.66 29.64 -0.80
C GLY A 325 12.57 30.26 -1.86
N VAL A 326 12.08 31.31 -2.53
CA VAL A 326 12.87 32.12 -3.47
C VAL A 326 14.23 32.48 -2.84
N ARG A 327 15.31 32.25 -3.60
CA ARG A 327 16.73 32.64 -3.37
C ARG A 327 17.00 33.33 -2.01
N ARG A 328 17.50 32.56 -1.02
CA ARG A 328 18.35 33.00 0.13
C ARG A 328 18.57 31.84 1.12
N VAL A 329 19.50 30.94 0.81
CA VAL A 329 20.02 29.95 1.79
C VAL A 329 21.56 29.89 1.79
N THR A 330 22.21 30.41 0.76
CA THR A 330 23.67 30.40 0.58
C THR A 330 24.41 31.54 1.29
N ASP A 331 23.75 32.68 1.56
CA ASP A 331 24.48 33.95 1.71
C ASP A 331 24.65 34.45 3.16
N ASN A 332 24.03 33.80 4.16
CA ASN A 332 24.05 34.27 5.56
C ASN A 332 24.56 33.19 6.54
N HIS A 333 25.88 33.07 6.62
CA HIS A 333 26.58 32.18 7.57
C HIS A 333 26.42 32.58 9.05
N SER A 334 25.98 33.81 9.35
CA SER A 334 26.00 34.41 10.70
C SER A 334 24.75 34.18 11.56
N SER A 335 23.62 33.74 10.98
CA SER A 335 22.31 33.70 11.66
C SER A 335 21.90 32.35 12.25
N LEU A 336 22.64 31.26 11.98
CA LEU A 336 22.34 29.91 12.50
C LEU A 336 22.94 29.65 13.90
N LYS A 337 22.77 30.60 14.84
CA LYS A 337 23.18 30.46 16.25
C LYS A 337 22.22 29.57 17.07
N ARG A 338 22.09 28.30 16.69
CA ARG A 338 21.68 27.16 17.53
C ARG A 338 21.87 25.86 16.75
N ALA A 339 22.53 24.87 17.36
CA ALA A 339 22.77 23.56 16.75
C ALA A 339 21.46 22.78 16.58
N SER A 340 20.79 22.96 15.44
CA SER A 340 19.68 22.11 15.03
C SER A 340 20.22 20.93 14.21
N PRO A 341 19.58 19.75 14.20
CA PRO A 341 20.00 18.63 13.34
C PRO A 341 20.07 18.96 11.83
N TRP A 342 19.53 20.11 11.41
CA TRP A 342 19.56 20.62 10.05
C TRP A 342 20.82 21.42 9.70
N THR A 343 21.55 22.01 10.67
CA THR A 343 22.79 22.76 10.36
C THR A 343 23.86 21.82 9.84
N ASP A 344 23.99 20.65 10.45
CA ASP A 344 24.85 19.58 9.94
C ASP A 344 24.42 19.12 8.56
N LEU A 345 23.11 18.93 8.34
CA LEU A 345 22.59 18.42 7.06
C LEU A 345 22.85 19.42 5.91
N VAL A 346 22.77 20.73 6.20
CA VAL A 346 23.13 21.79 5.24
C VAL A 346 24.65 21.83 5.03
N ARG A 347 25.46 21.68 6.08
CA ARG A 347 26.94 21.55 5.94
C ARG A 347 27.33 20.34 5.10
N ASP A 348 26.72 19.18 5.35
CA ASP A 348 26.89 17.96 4.57
C ASP A 348 26.51 18.20 3.10
N PHE A 349 25.37 18.84 2.83
CA PHE A 349 24.92 19.19 1.48
C PHE A 349 25.89 20.13 0.74
N ILE A 350 26.38 21.18 1.41
CA ILE A 350 27.37 22.12 0.86
C ILE A 350 28.70 21.39 0.58
N TYR A 351 29.17 20.56 1.51
CA TYR A 351 30.38 19.75 1.34
C TYR A 351 30.29 18.81 0.13
N PHE A 352 29.16 18.09 -0.03
CA PHE A 352 28.94 17.22 -1.19
C PHE A 352 28.88 17.98 -2.51
N ASN A 353 28.29 19.18 -2.55
CA ASN A 353 28.27 20.01 -3.77
C ASN A 353 29.67 20.54 -4.16
N HIS A 354 30.55 20.82 -3.18
CA HIS A 354 31.85 21.44 -3.47
C HIS A 354 33.01 20.46 -3.75
N LYS A 355 33.03 19.25 -3.17
CA LYS A 355 34.22 18.36 -3.25
C LYS A 355 34.15 17.15 -4.17
N GLU A 356 32.98 16.59 -4.50
CA GLU A 356 32.89 15.36 -5.33
C GLU A 356 31.70 15.33 -6.33
N PRO A 357 31.64 16.24 -7.32
CA PRO A 357 30.57 16.20 -8.32
C PRO A 357 30.59 14.91 -9.18
N SER A 358 31.77 14.33 -9.46
CA SER A 358 31.95 13.27 -10.45
C SER A 358 31.76 11.83 -9.96
N LYS A 359 31.97 11.52 -8.67
CA LYS A 359 31.86 10.14 -8.15
C LYS A 359 30.47 9.73 -7.68
N TYR A 360 29.68 10.67 -7.14
CA TYR A 360 28.37 10.35 -6.54
C TYR A 360 27.24 11.32 -6.91
N PHE A 361 27.52 12.45 -7.57
CA PHE A 361 26.59 13.59 -7.61
C PHE A 361 26.19 14.04 -9.02
N ASN A 362 25.45 13.19 -9.74
CA ASN A 362 24.77 13.62 -10.95
C ASN A 362 23.46 14.34 -10.58
N LEU A 363 23.27 15.60 -10.98
CA LEU A 363 22.04 16.35 -10.67
C LEU A 363 20.76 15.66 -11.21
N LYS A 364 20.87 14.94 -12.34
CA LYS A 364 19.79 14.08 -12.88
C LYS A 364 19.52 12.84 -12.03
N VAL A 365 20.46 12.43 -11.17
CA VAL A 365 20.23 11.38 -10.15
C VAL A 365 19.54 11.96 -8.92
N PHE A 366 19.68 13.25 -8.62
CA PHE A 366 18.94 13.87 -7.50
C PHE A 366 17.45 14.08 -7.83
N THR A 367 17.12 14.57 -9.04
CA THR A 367 15.73 14.56 -9.52
C THR A 367 15.21 13.13 -9.58
N ARG A 368 15.93 12.21 -10.22
CA ARG A 368 15.58 10.78 -10.21
C ARG A 368 15.52 10.15 -8.82
N LEU A 369 16.19 10.66 -7.77
CA LEU A 369 16.09 10.14 -6.40
C LEU A 369 14.92 10.76 -5.63
N SER A 370 14.59 12.03 -5.87
CA SER A 370 13.33 12.61 -5.39
C SER A 370 12.16 11.86 -6.01
N ASP A 371 12.20 11.69 -7.34
CA ASP A 371 11.25 10.95 -8.14
C ASP A 371 11.25 9.47 -7.76
N PHE A 372 12.39 8.81 -7.51
CA PHE A 372 12.49 7.40 -7.07
C PHE A 372 12.15 7.23 -5.59
N CYS A 373 12.11 8.28 -4.77
CA CYS A 373 11.58 8.21 -3.40
C CYS A 373 10.09 8.49 -3.35
N ASP A 374 9.58 9.40 -4.19
CA ASP A 374 8.13 9.50 -4.42
C ASP A 374 7.66 8.25 -5.16
N HIS A 375 8.44 7.66 -6.08
CA HIS A 375 8.23 6.34 -6.66
C HIS A 375 8.29 5.30 -5.56
N ILE A 376 9.36 5.09 -4.78
CA ILE A 376 9.42 4.09 -3.68
C ILE A 376 8.30 4.26 -2.65
N PHE A 377 7.74 5.45 -2.44
CA PHE A 377 6.57 5.61 -1.57
C PHE A 377 5.28 5.22 -2.32
N ILE A 378 5.06 5.77 -3.52
CA ILE A 378 3.99 5.40 -4.47
C ILE A 378 4.11 3.94 -4.93
N THR A 379 5.25 3.28 -4.76
CA THR A 379 5.71 1.94 -5.16
C THR A 379 6.28 1.21 -3.94
N LYS A 380 5.81 1.60 -2.75
CA LYS A 380 5.50 0.75 -1.59
C LYS A 380 3.98 0.68 -1.47
N ILE A 381 3.25 1.76 -1.76
CA ILE A 381 1.81 1.72 -1.97
C ILE A 381 1.50 0.85 -3.20
N LYS A 382 2.04 1.15 -4.40
CA LYS A 382 2.06 0.26 -5.60
C LYS A 382 3.11 -0.87 -5.53
N VAL A 383 3.58 -1.28 -4.36
CA VAL A 383 4.26 -2.59 -4.14
C VAL A 383 3.59 -3.37 -3.02
N SER A 384 2.66 -2.79 -2.28
CA SER A 384 1.67 -3.54 -1.53
C SER A 384 0.45 -3.80 -2.40
N VAL A 385 -0.04 -2.80 -3.15
CA VAL A 385 -1.11 -2.92 -4.15
C VAL A 385 -0.62 -3.63 -5.41
N ILE A 386 0.65 -3.46 -5.79
CA ILE A 386 1.30 -4.22 -6.89
C ILE A 386 2.46 -5.09 -6.36
N MET A 387 2.27 -5.63 -5.15
CA MET A 387 2.52 -7.05 -4.91
C MET A 387 1.18 -7.75 -4.88
N LYS A 388 0.16 -7.29 -4.13
CA LYS A 388 -1.19 -7.89 -4.22
C LYS A 388 -1.67 -8.09 -5.66
N ASN A 389 -1.42 -7.15 -6.58
CA ASN A 389 -1.80 -7.30 -8.00
C ASN A 389 -0.69 -7.83 -8.94
N ARG A 390 0.60 -8.00 -8.53
CA ARG A 390 1.65 -8.63 -9.37
C ARG A 390 2.14 -9.97 -8.85
N GLU A 391 2.03 -10.24 -7.56
CA GLU A 391 1.91 -11.60 -7.05
C GLU A 391 0.57 -12.14 -7.52
N SER A 392 -0.57 -11.43 -7.42
CA SER A 392 -1.78 -11.89 -8.14
C SER A 392 -1.59 -11.97 -9.66
N MET A 393 -1.05 -10.97 -10.38
CA MET A 393 -0.85 -11.12 -11.84
C MET A 393 0.28 -12.08 -12.22
N LYS A 394 1.31 -12.37 -11.41
CA LYS A 394 2.32 -13.39 -11.74
C LYS A 394 1.91 -14.79 -11.27
N ASP A 395 1.17 -14.92 -10.17
CA ASP A 395 0.44 -16.16 -9.86
C ASP A 395 -0.58 -16.41 -10.95
N MET A 396 -1.33 -15.40 -11.37
CA MET A 396 -2.35 -15.52 -12.41
C MET A 396 -1.68 -15.79 -13.76
N MET A 397 -0.57 -15.15 -14.13
CA MET A 397 0.18 -15.47 -15.35
C MET A 397 0.83 -16.87 -15.28
N SER A 398 1.44 -17.27 -14.15
CA SER A 398 1.99 -18.64 -13.98
C SER A 398 0.93 -19.72 -13.68
N LYS A 399 -0.31 -19.31 -13.38
CA LYS A 399 -1.53 -20.15 -13.42
C LYS A 399 -2.21 -20.08 -14.79
N PHE A 400 -1.91 -19.09 -15.64
CA PHE A 400 -2.30 -19.03 -17.06
C PHE A 400 -1.35 -19.87 -17.93
N ASP A 401 -0.06 -19.94 -17.56
CA ASP A 401 0.89 -20.99 -17.99
C ASP A 401 0.45 -22.40 -17.51
N LYS A 402 -0.58 -22.45 -16.64
CA LYS A 402 -1.34 -23.65 -16.25
C LYS A 402 -2.84 -23.54 -16.60
N LEU A 403 -3.18 -22.83 -17.68
CA LEU A 403 -4.44 -23.15 -18.37
C LEU A 403 -4.34 -24.61 -18.79
N THR A 404 -5.30 -25.42 -18.36
CA THR A 404 -5.62 -26.66 -19.04
C THR A 404 -5.79 -26.34 -20.53
N LYS A 405 -4.96 -26.95 -21.38
CA LYS A 405 -5.10 -26.86 -22.83
C LYS A 405 -6.56 -27.19 -23.19
N PHE A 406 -7.15 -26.46 -24.12
CA PHE A 406 -8.47 -26.81 -24.63
C PHE A 406 -8.37 -28.13 -25.40
N GLU A 407 -9.12 -29.14 -24.97
CA GLU A 407 -9.15 -30.48 -25.55
C GLU A 407 -10.47 -30.76 -26.31
N GLY A 408 -11.32 -29.75 -26.49
CA GLY A 408 -12.61 -29.86 -27.18
C GLY A 408 -13.85 -29.82 -26.27
N GLN A 409 -13.68 -29.76 -24.95
CA GLN A 409 -14.77 -29.73 -23.96
C GLN A 409 -14.74 -28.45 -23.10
N ASP A 410 -15.86 -28.13 -22.45
CA ASP A 410 -15.97 -27.02 -21.50
C ASP A 410 -15.66 -25.65 -22.16
N PHE A 411 -16.05 -25.50 -23.43
CA PHE A 411 -15.57 -24.43 -24.32
C PHE A 411 -15.91 -23.04 -23.79
N ARG A 412 -17.12 -22.81 -23.25
CA ARG A 412 -17.52 -21.56 -22.58
C ARG A 412 -16.57 -21.17 -21.43
N ARG A 413 -16.02 -22.15 -20.71
CA ARG A 413 -15.12 -21.93 -19.57
C ARG A 413 -13.72 -21.58 -20.06
N TRP A 414 -13.22 -22.26 -21.08
CA TRP A 414 -11.95 -21.94 -21.72
C TRP A 414 -11.99 -20.59 -22.44
N GLN A 415 -13.00 -20.35 -23.28
CA GLN A 415 -13.23 -19.13 -24.05
C GLN A 415 -13.25 -17.89 -23.13
N LYS A 416 -13.96 -17.94 -22.00
CA LYS A 416 -13.95 -16.83 -21.00
C LYS A 416 -12.55 -16.58 -20.42
N LYS A 417 -11.78 -17.62 -20.10
CA LYS A 417 -10.40 -17.49 -19.62
C LYS A 417 -9.48 -16.92 -20.70
N MET A 418 -9.61 -17.37 -21.94
CA MET A 418 -8.80 -16.91 -23.08
C MET A 418 -9.13 -15.45 -23.45
N HIS A 419 -10.41 -15.08 -23.53
CA HIS A 419 -10.84 -13.71 -23.77
C HIS A 419 -10.32 -12.75 -22.69
N PHE A 420 -10.32 -13.18 -21.41
CA PHE A 420 -9.70 -12.42 -20.33
C PHE A 420 -8.19 -12.23 -20.55
N LEU A 421 -7.44 -13.28 -20.90
CA LEU A 421 -6.02 -13.20 -21.21
C LEU A 421 -5.73 -12.20 -22.35
N LEU A 422 -6.43 -12.33 -23.49
CA LEU A 422 -6.29 -11.44 -24.65
C LEU A 422 -6.65 -9.98 -24.31
N THR A 423 -7.60 -9.78 -23.39
CA THR A 423 -7.96 -8.46 -22.86
C THR A 423 -6.82 -7.88 -22.03
N THR A 424 -6.17 -8.66 -21.15
CA THR A 424 -5.01 -8.18 -20.36
C THR A 424 -3.79 -7.85 -21.23
N LEU A 425 -3.63 -8.55 -22.36
CA LEU A 425 -2.58 -8.29 -23.36
C LEU A 425 -2.91 -7.12 -24.28
N LYS A 426 -4.14 -6.58 -24.21
CA LYS A 426 -4.66 -5.49 -25.06
C LYS A 426 -4.75 -5.80 -26.57
N VAL A 427 -4.79 -7.08 -26.94
CA VAL A 427 -4.92 -7.53 -28.34
C VAL A 427 -6.34 -7.97 -28.72
N VAL A 428 -7.23 -8.17 -27.74
CA VAL A 428 -8.61 -8.67 -27.96
C VAL A 428 -9.44 -7.86 -28.95
N TYR A 429 -9.14 -6.57 -29.13
CA TYR A 429 -9.86 -5.68 -30.05
C TYR A 429 -9.76 -6.11 -31.53
N VAL A 430 -8.74 -6.91 -31.87
CA VAL A 430 -8.55 -7.46 -33.22
C VAL A 430 -9.64 -8.47 -33.59
N LEU A 431 -10.26 -9.13 -32.60
CA LEU A 431 -11.38 -10.07 -32.83
C LEU A 431 -12.64 -9.35 -33.34
N SER A 432 -12.81 -8.06 -33.03
CA SER A 432 -13.96 -7.26 -33.47
C SER A 432 -13.63 -6.23 -34.56
N THR A 433 -12.39 -5.75 -34.61
CA THR A 433 -11.98 -4.64 -35.50
C THR A 433 -11.28 -5.17 -36.75
N PRO A 434 -11.81 -4.96 -37.98
CA PRO A 434 -11.15 -5.41 -39.22
C PRO A 434 -9.86 -4.62 -39.51
N SER A 435 -8.96 -5.22 -40.30
CA SER A 435 -7.76 -4.54 -40.78
C SER A 435 -8.08 -3.41 -41.75
N LEU A 436 -7.20 -2.40 -41.82
CA LEU A 436 -7.32 -1.28 -42.74
C LEU A 436 -6.91 -1.72 -44.15
N VAL A 437 -7.81 -1.62 -45.12
CA VAL A 437 -7.54 -1.90 -46.55
C VAL A 437 -6.40 -1.01 -47.06
N TRP A 438 -5.55 -1.54 -47.93
CA TRP A 438 -4.45 -0.78 -48.56
C TRP A 438 -4.98 0.13 -49.68
N SER A 439 -4.35 1.29 -49.85
CA SER A 439 -4.59 2.20 -50.97
C SER A 439 -3.28 2.88 -51.41
N GLU A 440 -3.22 3.27 -52.68
CA GLU A 440 -2.01 3.86 -53.28
C GLU A 440 -1.60 5.20 -52.66
N ASN A 441 -2.55 5.93 -52.04
CA ASN A 441 -2.36 7.26 -51.45
C ASN A 441 -2.30 7.23 -49.91
N GLU A 442 -1.70 6.21 -49.30
CA GLU A 442 -1.63 6.10 -47.84
C GLU A 442 -0.65 7.06 -47.16
N THR A 443 -1.06 7.53 -45.99
CA THR A 443 -0.21 8.35 -45.11
C THR A 443 0.64 7.46 -44.21
N LEU A 444 1.82 7.96 -43.80
CA LEU A 444 2.71 7.27 -42.85
C LEU A 444 2.01 6.84 -41.55
N GLU A 445 0.95 7.54 -41.14
CA GLU A 445 0.17 7.20 -39.94
C GLU A 445 -0.80 6.02 -40.18
N THR A 446 -1.41 5.89 -41.36
CA THR A 446 -2.27 4.73 -41.67
C THR A 446 -1.42 3.47 -41.83
N THR A 447 -0.25 3.55 -42.46
CA THR A 447 0.72 2.44 -42.53
C THR A 447 1.13 1.95 -41.13
N ARG A 448 1.45 2.87 -40.21
CA ARG A 448 1.78 2.54 -38.81
C ARG A 448 0.61 1.89 -38.06
N LYS A 449 -0.62 2.31 -38.33
CA LYS A 449 -1.83 1.69 -37.75
C LYS A 449 -2.06 0.28 -38.28
N ARG A 450 -1.84 0.02 -39.58
CA ARG A 450 -1.91 -1.33 -40.16
C ARG A 450 -0.84 -2.26 -39.57
N MET A 451 0.44 -1.88 -39.62
CA MET A 451 1.53 -2.71 -39.08
C MET A 451 1.33 -3.08 -37.60
N LYS A 452 0.78 -2.16 -36.81
CA LYS A 452 0.41 -2.45 -35.43
C LYS A 452 -0.74 -3.46 -35.34
N TRP A 453 -1.80 -3.29 -36.11
CA TRP A 453 -2.93 -4.22 -36.15
C TRP A 453 -2.48 -5.63 -36.56
N GLU A 454 -1.61 -5.76 -37.57
CA GLU A 454 -1.05 -7.04 -38.04
C GLU A 454 -0.21 -7.75 -36.95
N ASN A 455 0.62 -6.99 -36.23
CA ASN A 455 1.36 -7.52 -35.10
C ASN A 455 0.43 -7.97 -33.95
N ASP A 456 -0.61 -7.18 -33.66
CA ASP A 456 -1.57 -7.49 -32.59
C ASP A 456 -2.46 -8.70 -32.99
N ASP A 457 -2.78 -8.92 -34.27
CA ASP A 457 -3.44 -10.13 -34.80
C ASP A 457 -2.56 -11.37 -34.67
N TYR A 458 -1.29 -11.26 -35.08
CA TYR A 458 -0.31 -12.35 -34.94
C TYR A 458 -0.18 -12.80 -33.48
N MET A 459 -0.03 -11.85 -32.55
CA MET A 459 0.03 -12.12 -31.11
C MET A 459 -1.28 -12.71 -30.57
N CYS A 460 -2.43 -12.19 -30.99
CA CYS A 460 -3.74 -12.71 -30.60
C CYS A 460 -3.92 -14.16 -31.03
N ARG A 461 -3.66 -14.47 -32.31
CA ARG A 461 -3.71 -15.83 -32.88
C ARG A 461 -2.75 -16.78 -32.16
N GLY A 462 -1.51 -16.35 -31.90
CA GLY A 462 -0.52 -17.15 -31.20
C GLY A 462 -0.94 -17.55 -29.78
N HIS A 463 -1.57 -16.64 -29.03
CA HIS A 463 -2.10 -16.97 -27.70
C HIS A 463 -3.33 -17.90 -27.73
N ILE A 464 -4.20 -17.76 -28.72
CA ILE A 464 -5.36 -18.65 -28.91
C ILE A 464 -4.88 -20.08 -29.24
N LEU A 465 -3.94 -20.22 -30.18
CA LEU A 465 -3.35 -21.51 -30.59
C LEU A 465 -2.59 -22.20 -29.46
N ASN A 466 -1.72 -21.48 -28.74
CA ASN A 466 -0.99 -22.02 -27.57
C ASN A 466 -1.91 -22.44 -26.41
N GLY A 467 -3.18 -22.02 -26.43
CA GLY A 467 -4.19 -22.40 -25.44
C GLY A 467 -4.89 -23.74 -25.71
N MET A 468 -4.58 -24.45 -26.79
CA MET A 468 -5.25 -25.70 -27.20
C MET A 468 -4.33 -26.93 -27.09
N SER A 469 -4.93 -28.13 -27.22
CA SER A 469 -4.22 -29.39 -27.43
C SER A 469 -3.45 -29.36 -28.74
N ASP A 470 -2.40 -30.18 -28.85
CA ASP A 470 -1.56 -30.22 -30.05
C ASP A 470 -2.37 -30.74 -31.27
N SER A 471 -3.31 -31.67 -31.02
CA SER A 471 -4.29 -32.13 -32.02
C SER A 471 -5.23 -31.04 -32.55
N LEU A 472 -5.58 -30.03 -31.74
CA LEU A 472 -6.41 -28.90 -32.18
C LEU A 472 -5.54 -27.79 -32.80
N PHE A 473 -4.32 -27.60 -32.29
CA PHE A 473 -3.33 -26.72 -32.92
C PHE A 473 -3.12 -27.11 -34.39
N ASP A 474 -2.91 -28.40 -34.69
CA ASP A 474 -2.66 -28.88 -36.05
C ASP A 474 -3.81 -28.58 -37.03
N ILE A 475 -5.05 -28.65 -36.55
CA ILE A 475 -6.27 -28.35 -37.33
C ILE A 475 -6.39 -26.84 -37.58
N TYR A 476 -6.08 -26.01 -36.59
CA TYR A 476 -6.42 -24.59 -36.57
C TYR A 476 -5.26 -23.62 -36.87
N GLN A 477 -4.02 -24.09 -36.92
CA GLN A 477 -2.82 -23.26 -37.17
C GLN A 477 -2.89 -22.43 -38.46
N ASN A 478 -3.59 -22.93 -39.49
CA ASN A 478 -3.71 -22.29 -40.80
C ASN A 478 -4.78 -21.19 -40.87
N ALA A 479 -5.36 -20.78 -39.74
CA ALA A 479 -6.38 -19.72 -39.71
C ALA A 479 -5.81 -18.35 -40.14
N LYS A 480 -6.46 -17.74 -41.15
CA LYS A 480 -5.99 -16.51 -41.81
C LYS A 480 -5.85 -15.30 -40.88
N SER A 481 -6.65 -15.21 -39.82
CA SER A 481 -6.58 -14.18 -38.77
C SER A 481 -7.02 -14.73 -37.41
N ALA A 482 -6.71 -14.00 -36.33
CA ALA A 482 -7.19 -14.35 -34.99
C ALA A 482 -8.73 -14.35 -34.92
N LYS A 483 -9.39 -13.43 -35.65
CA LYS A 483 -10.85 -13.37 -35.75
C LYS A 483 -11.44 -14.63 -36.40
N ALA A 484 -10.93 -15.04 -37.57
CA ALA A 484 -11.43 -16.22 -38.28
C ALA A 484 -11.22 -17.51 -37.46
N LEU A 485 -10.11 -17.59 -36.72
CA LEU A 485 -9.86 -18.66 -35.77
C LEU A 485 -10.93 -18.70 -34.66
N TRP A 486 -11.19 -17.54 -34.04
CA TRP A 486 -12.12 -17.41 -32.93
C TRP A 486 -13.57 -17.74 -33.33
N GLU A 487 -14.04 -17.22 -34.47
CA GLU A 487 -15.37 -17.50 -35.01
C GLU A 487 -15.55 -18.99 -35.37
N SER A 488 -14.51 -19.66 -35.88
CA SER A 488 -14.54 -21.09 -36.19
C SER A 488 -14.67 -21.96 -34.93
N LEU A 489 -13.97 -21.61 -33.85
CA LEU A 489 -14.10 -22.28 -32.55
C LEU A 489 -15.48 -22.06 -31.94
N GLU A 490 -16.00 -20.82 -31.99
CA GLU A 490 -17.34 -20.50 -31.49
C GLU A 490 -18.43 -21.30 -32.22
N SER A 491 -18.39 -21.32 -33.55
CA SER A 491 -19.35 -22.07 -34.37
C SER A 491 -19.38 -23.56 -34.03
N LYS A 492 -18.20 -24.20 -33.87
CA LYS A 492 -18.10 -25.64 -33.61
C LYS A 492 -18.48 -26.02 -32.17
N TYR A 493 -17.90 -25.34 -31.18
CA TYR A 493 -17.94 -25.83 -29.79
C TYR A 493 -19.03 -25.18 -28.91
N MET A 494 -19.65 -24.07 -29.32
CA MET A 494 -20.83 -23.54 -28.60
C MET A 494 -22.07 -24.44 -28.73
N ALA A 495 -22.17 -25.20 -29.83
CA ALA A 495 -23.26 -26.15 -30.06
C ALA A 495 -23.14 -27.41 -29.17
N GLU A 496 -21.91 -27.90 -28.97
CA GLU A 496 -21.63 -29.11 -28.17
C GLU A 496 -21.76 -28.86 -26.66
N ASP A 497 -21.27 -27.73 -26.13
CA ASP A 497 -21.44 -27.35 -24.70
C ASP A 497 -22.92 -27.32 -24.27
N ALA A 498 -23.83 -26.95 -25.19
CA ALA A 498 -25.27 -26.86 -24.93
C ALA A 498 -25.97 -28.23 -24.85
N SER A 499 -25.38 -29.30 -25.42
CA SER A 499 -25.90 -30.66 -25.31
C SER A 499 -25.38 -31.36 -24.05
N ALA A 500 -24.08 -31.19 -23.74
CA ALA A 500 -23.45 -31.77 -22.54
C ALA A 500 -24.08 -31.24 -21.23
N THR A 501 -24.37 -29.94 -21.15
CA THR A 501 -24.97 -29.33 -19.96
C THR A 501 -26.40 -29.83 -19.67
N LYS A 502 -27.19 -30.22 -20.68
CA LYS A 502 -28.48 -30.90 -20.46
C LYS A 502 -28.31 -32.29 -19.85
N PHE A 503 -27.26 -33.02 -20.25
CA PHE A 503 -27.00 -34.38 -19.79
C PHE A 503 -26.51 -34.42 -18.33
N LEU A 504 -25.62 -33.50 -17.94
CA LEU A 504 -25.11 -33.38 -16.56
C LEU A 504 -26.22 -32.97 -15.57
N VAL A 505 -27.08 -32.03 -15.95
CA VAL A 505 -28.24 -31.63 -15.11
C VAL A 505 -29.21 -32.80 -14.92
N SER A 506 -29.45 -33.61 -15.96
CA SER A 506 -30.24 -34.85 -15.84
C SER A 506 -29.63 -35.83 -14.83
N ASN A 507 -28.33 -36.08 -14.89
CA ASN A 507 -27.67 -37.04 -13.99
C ASN A 507 -27.61 -36.55 -12.54
N PHE A 508 -27.40 -35.25 -12.32
CA PHE A 508 -27.46 -34.67 -10.96
C PHE A 508 -28.86 -34.76 -10.35
N MET A 509 -29.91 -34.39 -11.09
CA MET A 509 -31.28 -34.36 -10.58
C MET A 509 -31.85 -35.77 -10.31
N ASN A 510 -31.26 -36.81 -10.89
CA ASN A 510 -31.66 -38.21 -10.68
C ASN A 510 -30.79 -38.97 -9.66
N TYR A 511 -29.71 -38.37 -9.13
CA TYR A 511 -28.83 -39.04 -8.16
C TYR A 511 -29.50 -39.13 -6.78
N LYS A 512 -29.56 -40.34 -6.22
CA LYS A 512 -30.11 -40.60 -4.87
C LYS A 512 -29.03 -41.23 -3.99
N MET A 513 -28.77 -40.61 -2.84
CA MET A 513 -27.94 -41.22 -1.81
C MET A 513 -28.69 -42.38 -1.12
N VAL A 514 -27.93 -43.40 -0.70
CA VAL A 514 -28.43 -44.57 0.02
C VAL A 514 -27.61 -44.82 1.29
N ASP A 515 -28.26 -45.18 2.39
CA ASP A 515 -27.62 -45.31 3.71
C ASP A 515 -26.64 -46.49 3.82
N THR A 516 -26.66 -47.41 2.85
CA THR A 516 -25.77 -48.58 2.78
C THR A 516 -24.36 -48.28 2.28
N ARG A 517 -24.06 -47.05 1.82
CA ARG A 517 -22.73 -46.64 1.33
C ARG A 517 -22.18 -45.44 2.14
N PRO A 518 -20.86 -45.36 2.38
CA PRO A 518 -20.26 -44.22 3.09
C PRO A 518 -20.56 -42.88 2.39
N VAL A 519 -21.04 -41.89 3.15
CA VAL A 519 -21.42 -40.55 2.64
C VAL A 519 -20.29 -39.89 1.85
N MET A 520 -19.05 -40.03 2.29
CA MET A 520 -17.89 -39.44 1.61
C MET A 520 -17.66 -40.01 0.21
N GLU A 521 -17.96 -41.29 -0.02
CA GLU A 521 -17.80 -41.93 -1.32
C GLU A 521 -18.87 -41.43 -2.30
N GLN A 522 -20.13 -41.41 -1.84
CA GLN A 522 -21.27 -40.87 -2.60
C GLN A 522 -21.11 -39.36 -2.89
N TYR A 523 -20.50 -38.60 -1.97
CA TYR A 523 -20.14 -37.20 -2.18
C TYR A 523 -19.06 -37.02 -3.26
N HIS A 524 -18.05 -37.90 -3.33
CA HIS A 524 -17.05 -37.86 -4.41
C HIS A 524 -17.66 -38.24 -5.76
N GLU A 525 -18.68 -39.10 -5.76
CA GLU A 525 -19.45 -39.45 -6.96
C GLU A 525 -20.28 -38.26 -7.47
N MET A 526 -21.00 -37.56 -6.58
CA MET A 526 -21.69 -36.30 -6.93
C MET A 526 -20.75 -35.20 -7.40
N LEU A 527 -19.56 -35.05 -6.80
CA LEU A 527 -18.56 -34.09 -7.28
C LEU A 527 -18.09 -34.40 -8.70
N ARG A 528 -17.91 -35.68 -9.06
CA ARG A 528 -17.57 -36.08 -10.43
C ARG A 528 -18.69 -35.80 -11.44
N ILE A 529 -19.95 -35.81 -11.01
CA ILE A 529 -21.11 -35.43 -11.85
C ILE A 529 -21.17 -33.91 -12.06
N LEU A 530 -20.60 -33.10 -11.16
CA LEU A 530 -20.65 -31.63 -11.19
C LEU A 530 -19.42 -30.93 -11.80
N GLY A 531 -18.26 -31.60 -11.88
CA GLY A 531 -17.05 -31.12 -12.58
C GLY A 531 -15.96 -30.49 -11.70
#